data_AF-A0A849QWL6-F1
#
_entry.id   AF-A0A849QWL6-F1
#
_cell.length_a   1.000
_cell.length_b   1.000
_cell.length_c   1.000
_cell.angle_alpha   90.00
_cell.angle_beta   90.00
_cell.angle_gamma   90.00
#
_symmetry.space_group_name_H-M   'P 1'
#
loop_
_entity.id
_entity.type
_entity.pdbx_description
1 polymer ?
#
loop_
_entity_poly.entity_id
_entity_poly.type
_entity_poly.pdbx_seq_one_letter_code
_entity_poly.pdbx_strand_id
1 'polypeptide(L)'
;MESGESKGIIKIWAKKSMGVPIYSASTHVIEPSDEAKNALEKLTSEKKAQIYLDSEKMVYYDFPKRALLVTLRQDGNIVREVMVDITTGEPIPADKVKPFESMLDKEKMKGAMDLWKRVDEQIISGKYVVGTKSVNQVTLNVPLFDQELDTWCAPASAQMVLNYDGYVYTQGQIAAAMETDPDTGTEIAKIPTGIEEVTNNQVDSWNDNWWWWSDLTDEIDDDHPFLTISLTHARAVRGYKEDTLLFWEKYLYINDPWPVNEGDVYWTNYYSDQMLDQKITLVH
;
A
#
# COMPACT_ATOMS: atom_id res chain seq x y z
N MET A 1 32.28 1.46 22.65
CA MET A 1 31.46 0.59 21.80
C MET A 1 30.20 0.31 22.58
N GLU A 2 29.09 0.95 22.19
CA GLU A 2 27.80 0.67 22.83
C GLU A 2 27.33 -0.71 22.36
N SER A 3 27.10 -1.61 23.31
CA SER A 3 26.45 -2.90 23.06
C SER A 3 24.97 -2.64 22.82
N GLY A 4 24.56 -2.57 21.56
CA GLY A 4 23.15 -2.50 21.20
C GLY A 4 22.49 -3.87 21.34
N GLU A 5 21.53 -4.00 22.25
CA GLU A 5 20.67 -5.17 22.33
C GLU A 5 19.63 -5.11 21.20
N SER A 6 19.57 -6.13 20.34
CA SER A 6 18.58 -6.18 19.26
C SER A 6 17.17 -6.34 19.84
N LYS A 7 16.29 -5.35 19.61
CA LYS A 7 14.89 -5.34 20.10
C LYS A 7 13.86 -5.82 19.06
N GLY A 8 14.30 -6.26 17.89
CA GLY A 8 13.42 -6.74 16.83
C GLY A 8 14.12 -6.95 15.49
N ILE A 9 13.39 -7.48 14.52
CA ILE A 9 13.84 -7.65 13.13
C ILE A 9 12.87 -6.94 12.20
N ILE A 10 13.43 -6.11 11.31
CA ILE A 10 12.74 -5.66 10.10
C ILE A 10 13.32 -6.47 8.93
N LYS A 11 12.48 -7.26 8.27
CA LYS A 11 12.83 -7.93 7.01
C LYS A 11 12.17 -7.19 5.87
N ILE A 12 12.97 -6.80 4.89
CA ILE A 12 12.51 -6.20 3.65
C ILE A 12 12.73 -7.22 2.55
N TRP A 13 11.66 -7.60 1.88
CA TRP A 13 11.71 -8.46 0.70
C TRP A 13 11.15 -7.71 -0.50
N ALA A 14 11.88 -7.70 -1.60
CA ALA A 14 11.36 -7.24 -2.87
C ALA A 14 11.16 -8.46 -3.78
N LYS A 15 9.93 -8.65 -4.25
CA LYS A 15 9.64 -9.60 -5.32
C LYS A 15 9.09 -8.80 -6.49
N LYS A 16 9.73 -8.91 -7.65
CA LYS A 16 9.36 -8.11 -8.83
C LYS A 16 7.85 -8.23 -9.13
N SER A 17 7.28 -9.43 -9.00
CA SER A 17 5.85 -9.70 -9.23
C SER A 17 4.89 -8.91 -8.33
N MET A 18 5.37 -8.27 -7.27
CA MET A 18 4.53 -7.54 -6.32
C MET A 18 4.52 -6.03 -6.53
N GLY A 19 5.46 -5.48 -7.32
CA GLY A 19 5.52 -4.03 -7.58
C GLY A 19 5.93 -3.16 -6.38
N VAL A 20 5.84 -3.69 -5.15
CA VAL A 20 6.19 -3.02 -3.91
C VAL A 20 7.07 -3.92 -3.03
N PRO A 21 7.97 -3.34 -2.21
CA PRO A 21 8.65 -4.08 -1.15
C PRO A 21 7.65 -4.55 -0.08
N ILE A 22 7.78 -5.80 0.36
CA ILE A 22 7.13 -6.32 1.57
C ILE A 22 8.03 -5.98 2.74
N TYR A 23 7.45 -5.35 3.75
CA TYR A 23 8.08 -5.14 5.04
C TYR A 23 7.44 -6.10 6.05
N SER A 24 8.27 -6.82 6.79
CA SER A 24 7.85 -7.53 8.00
C SER A 24 8.62 -6.94 9.17
N ALA A 25 7.91 -6.29 10.09
CA ALA A 25 8.44 -5.86 11.36
C ALA A 25 7.99 -6.85 12.43
N SER A 26 8.95 -7.37 13.20
CA SER A 26 8.67 -8.22 14.36
C SER A 26 9.50 -7.75 15.53
N THR A 27 8.85 -7.51 16.67
CA THR A 27 9.51 -7.26 17.96
C THR A 27 10.14 -8.52 18.56
N HIS A 28 9.86 -9.68 17.95
CA HIS A 28 10.39 -10.97 18.35
C HIS A 28 11.19 -11.57 17.20
N VAL A 29 12.43 -11.98 17.49
CA VAL A 29 13.15 -12.89 16.60
C VAL A 29 12.37 -14.20 16.62
N ILE A 30 11.76 -14.55 15.48
CA ILE A 30 10.96 -15.77 15.39
C ILE A 30 11.91 -16.93 15.17
N GLU A 31 12.18 -17.64 16.26
CA GLU A 31 12.96 -18.87 16.27
C GLU A 31 12.10 -20.06 15.81
N PRO A 32 12.67 -21.05 15.11
CA PRO A 32 11.97 -22.30 14.84
C PRO A 32 11.61 -22.99 16.17
N SER A 33 10.40 -23.55 16.24
CA SER A 33 9.95 -24.33 17.40
C SER A 33 10.84 -25.54 17.63
N ASP A 34 10.91 -26.01 18.88
CA ASP A 34 11.65 -27.23 19.23
C ASP A 34 11.05 -28.44 18.50
N GLU A 35 9.73 -28.46 18.27
CA GLU A 35 9.04 -29.47 17.48
C GLU A 35 9.55 -29.51 16.03
N ALA A 36 9.70 -28.36 15.37
CA ALA A 36 10.22 -28.29 14.01
C ALA A 36 11.70 -28.70 13.93
N LYS A 37 12.52 -28.32 14.93
CA LYS A 37 13.93 -28.71 15.02
C LYS A 37 14.07 -30.21 15.24
N ASN A 38 13.32 -30.79 16.18
CA ASN A 38 13.31 -32.23 16.46
C ASN A 38 12.86 -33.06 15.26
N ALA A 39 11.87 -32.59 14.50
CA ALA A 39 11.42 -33.24 13.28
C ALA A 39 12.52 -33.29 12.20
N LEU A 40 13.32 -32.23 12.09
CA LEU A 40 14.48 -32.19 11.18
C LEU A 40 15.61 -33.12 11.62
N GLU A 41 15.91 -33.19 12.91
CA GLU A 41 16.89 -34.15 13.46
C GLU A 41 16.44 -35.60 13.21
N LYS A 42 15.15 -35.87 13.33
CA LYS A 42 14.58 -37.19 13.00
C LYS A 42 14.72 -37.50 11.51
N LEU A 43 14.38 -36.56 10.63
CA LEU A 43 14.48 -36.75 9.17
C LEU A 43 15.92 -36.95 8.69
N THR A 44 16.89 -36.32 9.35
CA THR A 44 18.32 -36.47 9.04
C THR A 44 18.88 -37.78 9.61
N SER A 45 18.49 -38.19 10.81
CA SER A 45 18.94 -39.45 11.44
C SER A 45 18.34 -40.73 10.85
N GLU A 46 17.12 -40.67 10.31
CA GLU A 46 16.47 -41.83 9.66
C GLU A 46 17.18 -42.28 8.36
N LYS A 47 18.00 -41.40 7.75
CA LYS A 47 18.77 -41.73 6.56
C LYS A 47 20.25 -41.93 6.94
N LYS A 48 20.69 -43.20 6.98
CA LYS A 48 22.07 -43.66 7.27
C LYS A 48 23.19 -43.13 6.34
N ALA A 49 22.91 -42.15 5.49
CA ALA A 49 23.89 -41.50 4.63
C ALA A 49 24.29 -40.16 5.25
N GLN A 50 25.51 -39.68 5.00
CA GLN A 50 26.02 -38.38 5.44
C GLN A 50 25.24 -37.23 4.78
N ILE A 51 24.00 -37.04 5.19
CA ILE A 51 23.14 -35.95 4.77
C ILE A 51 23.36 -34.80 5.75
N TYR A 52 23.83 -33.67 5.23
CA TYR A 52 24.07 -32.48 6.03
C TYR A 52 23.00 -31.43 5.75
N LEU A 53 22.68 -30.67 6.80
CA LEU A 53 21.90 -29.44 6.71
C LEU A 53 22.77 -28.40 5.97
N ASP A 54 22.34 -27.97 4.79
CA ASP A 54 23.06 -26.95 4.00
C ASP A 54 22.57 -25.54 4.34
N SER A 55 21.25 -25.37 4.37
CA SER A 55 20.63 -24.11 4.74
C SER A 55 19.23 -24.32 5.31
N GLU A 56 18.86 -23.43 6.23
CA GLU A 56 17.51 -23.30 6.76
C GLU A 56 16.95 -21.92 6.40
N LYS A 57 15.71 -21.90 5.90
CA LYS A 57 15.03 -20.65 5.54
C LYS A 57 13.57 -20.71 5.96
N MET A 58 13.12 -19.69 6.67
CA MET A 58 11.70 -19.52 6.94
C MET A 58 10.97 -19.09 5.66
N VAL A 59 9.89 -19.80 5.33
CA VAL A 59 9.05 -19.53 4.15
C VAL A 59 7.57 -19.56 4.52
N TYR A 60 6.72 -19.02 3.65
CA TYR A 60 5.26 -19.21 3.72
C TYR A 60 4.85 -20.29 2.73
N TYR A 61 4.04 -21.25 3.18
CA TYR A 61 3.49 -22.29 2.32
C TYR A 61 1.99 -22.11 2.04
N ASP A 62 1.28 -21.31 2.85
CA ASP A 62 -0.13 -20.95 2.66
C ASP A 62 -0.40 -19.73 3.54
N PHE A 63 -0.18 -18.51 3.03
CA PHE A 63 -0.10 -17.31 3.87
C PHE A 63 -1.35 -17.14 4.76
N PRO A 64 -1.21 -16.92 6.07
CA PRO A 64 0.03 -16.60 6.80
C PRO A 64 0.76 -17.80 7.43
N LYS A 65 0.45 -19.05 7.06
CA LYS A 65 1.10 -20.28 7.58
C LYS A 65 2.54 -20.41 7.07
N ARG A 66 3.42 -20.83 7.97
CA ARG A 66 4.88 -20.75 7.82
C ARG A 66 5.53 -22.12 7.95
N ALA A 67 6.64 -22.29 7.27
CA ALA A 67 7.46 -23.49 7.30
C ALA A 67 8.93 -23.15 7.44
N LEU A 68 9.70 -24.10 7.98
CA LEU A 68 11.15 -24.14 7.83
C LEU A 68 11.45 -24.96 6.57
N LEU A 69 11.91 -24.28 5.52
CA LEU A 69 12.43 -24.91 4.32
C LEU A 69 13.89 -25.27 4.56
N VAL A 70 14.19 -26.55 4.42
CA VAL A 70 15.52 -27.09 4.63
C VAL A 70 16.03 -27.72 3.34
N THR A 71 17.24 -27.33 2.97
CA THR A 71 17.98 -27.96 1.88
C THR A 71 18.95 -28.98 2.46
N LEU A 72 18.80 -30.24 2.01
CA LEU A 72 19.64 -31.36 2.42
C LEU A 72 20.64 -31.69 1.31
N ARG A 73 21.92 -31.80 1.67
CA ARG A 73 22.98 -32.24 0.75
C ARG A 73 23.56 -33.59 1.14
N GLN A 74 23.93 -34.38 0.14
CA GLN A 74 24.71 -35.60 0.28
C GLN A 74 25.86 -35.55 -0.72
N ASP A 75 27.09 -35.79 -0.27
CA ASP A 75 28.29 -35.78 -1.12
C ASP A 75 28.43 -34.49 -1.98
N GLY A 76 28.04 -33.35 -1.41
CA GLY A 76 28.09 -32.04 -2.07
C GLY A 76 26.90 -31.72 -2.99
N ASN A 77 26.03 -32.69 -3.29
CA ASN A 77 24.85 -32.50 -4.15
C ASN A 77 23.59 -32.28 -3.32
N ILE A 78 22.71 -31.39 -3.79
CA ILE A 78 21.37 -31.22 -3.20
C ILE A 78 20.56 -32.48 -3.51
N VAL A 79 20.12 -33.18 -2.45
CA VAL A 79 19.35 -34.42 -2.58
C VAL A 79 17.87 -34.23 -2.29
N ARG A 80 17.50 -33.22 -1.50
CA ARG A 80 16.11 -32.98 -1.14
C ARG A 80 15.91 -31.59 -0.53
N GLU A 81 14.76 -31.00 -0.84
CA GLU A 81 14.19 -29.90 -0.06
C GLU A 81 13.00 -30.43 0.76
N VAL A 82 12.93 -30.08 2.03
CA VAL A 82 11.83 -30.46 2.93
C VAL A 82 11.30 -29.20 3.61
N MET A 83 9.97 -29.05 3.62
CA MET A 83 9.29 -28.03 4.41
C MET A 83 8.67 -28.67 5.64
N VAL A 84 8.92 -28.09 6.81
CA VAL A 84 8.32 -28.52 8.08
C VAL A 84 7.50 -27.37 8.64
N ASP A 85 6.24 -27.61 9.00
CA ASP A 85 5.38 -26.60 9.61
C ASP A 85 5.95 -26.20 10.97
N ILE A 86 6.12 -24.89 11.19
CA ILE A 86 6.78 -24.38 12.39
C ILE A 86 5.92 -24.52 13.66
N THR A 87 4.62 -24.75 13.53
CA THR A 87 3.70 -24.89 14.65
C THR A 87 3.52 -26.35 15.04
N THR A 88 3.43 -27.25 14.04
CA THR A 88 3.17 -28.67 14.32
C THR A 88 4.41 -29.54 14.28
N GLY A 89 5.51 -29.09 13.68
CA GLY A 89 6.69 -29.91 13.42
C GLY A 89 6.47 -30.98 12.34
N GLU A 90 5.34 -30.95 11.63
CA GLU A 90 5.01 -31.96 10.63
C GLU A 90 5.57 -31.59 9.24
N PRO A 91 6.08 -32.56 8.45
CA PRO A 91 6.44 -32.32 7.06
C PRO A 91 5.23 -31.88 6.23
N ILE A 92 5.43 -30.85 5.40
CA ILE A 92 4.36 -30.30 4.54
C ILE A 92 4.40 -30.99 3.17
N PRO A 93 3.31 -31.65 2.76
CA PRO A 93 3.15 -32.19 1.42
C PRO A 93 3.15 -31.10 0.33
N ALA A 94 3.70 -31.39 -0.84
CA ALA A 94 3.82 -30.43 -1.94
C ALA A 94 2.45 -29.90 -2.44
N ASP A 95 1.41 -30.72 -2.39
CA ASP A 95 0.03 -30.36 -2.77
C ASP A 95 -0.64 -29.38 -1.78
N LYS A 96 -0.11 -29.25 -0.56
CA LYS A 96 -0.57 -28.26 0.42
C LYS A 96 0.13 -26.91 0.30
N VAL A 97 1.15 -26.80 -0.54
CA VAL A 97 1.87 -25.55 -0.79
C VAL A 97 1.06 -24.70 -1.76
N LYS A 98 0.55 -23.57 -1.27
CA LYS A 98 -0.04 -22.50 -2.08
C LYS A 98 0.99 -21.42 -2.30
N PRO A 99 1.51 -21.26 -3.53
CA PRO A 99 2.44 -20.18 -3.84
C PRO A 99 1.79 -18.84 -3.50
N PHE A 100 2.55 -17.94 -2.90
CA PHE A 100 2.05 -16.60 -2.55
C PHE A 100 1.48 -15.87 -3.77
N GLU A 101 2.04 -16.09 -4.96
CA GLU A 101 1.56 -15.57 -6.24
C GLU A 101 0.11 -15.94 -6.57
N SER A 102 -0.39 -17.07 -6.05
CA SER A 102 -1.78 -17.49 -6.26
C SER A 102 -2.79 -16.59 -5.55
N MET A 103 -2.35 -15.79 -4.57
CA MET A 103 -3.18 -14.83 -3.83
C MET A 103 -3.13 -13.43 -4.44
N LEU A 104 -2.28 -13.20 -5.44
CA LEU A 104 -2.11 -11.89 -6.05
C LEU A 104 -3.03 -11.72 -7.26
N ASP A 105 -3.58 -10.52 -7.41
CA ASP A 105 -4.36 -10.13 -8.59
C ASP A 105 -3.46 -10.11 -9.83
N LYS A 106 -3.80 -10.91 -10.85
CA LYS A 106 -2.99 -11.10 -12.05
C LYS A 106 -2.87 -9.83 -12.91
N GLU A 107 -3.89 -8.97 -12.93
CA GLU A 107 -3.84 -7.71 -13.68
C GLU A 107 -2.96 -6.70 -12.97
N LYS A 108 -3.09 -6.57 -11.64
CA LYS A 108 -2.19 -5.73 -10.83
C LYS A 108 -0.73 -6.21 -10.91
N MET A 109 -0.52 -7.53 -10.92
CA MET A 109 0.81 -8.13 -11.13
C MET A 109 1.42 -7.76 -12.48
N LYS A 110 0.61 -7.68 -13.54
CA LYS A 110 1.10 -7.30 -14.87
C LYS A 110 1.62 -5.86 -14.87
N GLY A 111 0.86 -4.92 -14.29
CA GLY A 111 1.29 -3.53 -14.14
C GLY A 111 2.59 -3.39 -13.33
N ALA A 112 2.70 -4.14 -12.23
CA ALA A 112 3.93 -4.23 -11.44
C ALA A 112 5.13 -4.79 -12.24
N MET A 113 4.92 -5.84 -13.03
CA MET A 113 5.98 -6.45 -13.84
C MET A 113 6.46 -5.54 -14.96
N ASP A 114 5.54 -4.83 -15.61
CA ASP A 114 5.87 -3.83 -16.62
C ASP A 114 6.65 -2.65 -16.02
N LEU A 115 6.32 -2.25 -14.78
CA LEU A 115 7.10 -1.27 -14.03
C LEU A 115 8.54 -1.75 -13.81
N TRP A 116 8.72 -2.96 -13.30
CA TRP A 116 10.05 -3.54 -13.05
C TRP A 116 10.88 -3.69 -14.32
N LYS A 117 10.25 -4.05 -15.44
CA LYS A 117 10.94 -4.13 -16.72
C LYS A 117 11.48 -2.76 -17.15
N ARG A 118 10.68 -1.70 -17.01
CA ARG A 118 11.12 -0.32 -17.29
C ARG A 118 12.25 0.12 -16.35
N VAL A 119 12.19 -0.26 -15.06
CA VAL A 119 13.26 -0.01 -14.08
C VAL A 119 14.56 -0.72 -14.50
N ASP A 120 14.50 -2.01 -14.84
CA ASP A 120 15.65 -2.78 -15.29
C ASP A 120 16.26 -2.17 -16.58
N GLU A 121 15.43 -1.79 -17.54
CA GLU A 121 15.86 -1.14 -18.79
C GLU A 121 16.60 0.18 -18.50
N GLN A 122 16.11 0.99 -17.54
CA GLN A 122 16.81 2.20 -17.13
C GLN A 122 18.14 1.92 -16.43
N ILE A 123 18.18 0.93 -15.53
CA ILE A 123 19.42 0.52 -14.85
C ILE A 123 20.47 0.08 -15.86
N ILE A 124 20.09 -0.79 -16.80
CA ILE A 124 20.98 -1.34 -17.81
C ILE A 124 21.46 -0.26 -18.79
N SER A 125 20.62 0.74 -19.08
CA SER A 125 20.98 1.84 -19.99
C SER A 125 22.07 2.78 -19.46
N GLY A 126 22.46 2.68 -18.19
CA GLY A 126 23.51 3.51 -17.60
C GLY A 126 23.18 5.00 -17.52
N LYS A 127 21.91 5.39 -17.75
CA LYS A 127 21.41 6.77 -17.60
C LYS A 127 21.23 7.18 -16.14
N TYR A 128 22.13 6.77 -15.26
CA TYR A 128 22.22 7.34 -13.92
C TYR A 128 23.12 8.55 -13.96
N VAL A 129 22.54 9.73 -14.16
CA VAL A 129 23.14 10.95 -13.65
C VAL A 129 22.70 11.04 -12.20
N VAL A 130 23.63 10.87 -11.25
CA VAL A 130 23.40 11.28 -9.85
C VAL A 130 23.39 12.81 -9.84
N GLY A 131 22.33 13.38 -10.40
CA GLY A 131 22.02 14.80 -10.37
C GLY A 131 21.14 15.09 -9.17
N THR A 132 21.20 16.32 -8.65
CA THR A 132 20.20 16.88 -7.72
C THR A 132 18.81 16.43 -8.13
N LYS A 133 18.07 15.76 -7.23
CA LYS A 133 16.68 15.31 -7.43
C LYS A 133 15.91 16.38 -8.21
N SER A 134 15.58 16.09 -9.46
CA SER A 134 14.71 16.95 -10.27
C SER A 134 13.29 16.51 -9.92
N VAL A 135 12.74 17.14 -8.90
CA VAL A 135 11.37 16.89 -8.43
C VAL A 135 10.46 17.89 -9.11
N ASN A 136 9.45 17.40 -9.83
CA ASN A 136 8.30 18.23 -10.15
C ASN A 136 7.38 18.16 -8.94
N GLN A 137 7.03 19.31 -8.36
CA GLN A 137 6.14 19.40 -7.22
C GLN A 137 5.23 20.61 -7.39
N VAL A 138 3.92 20.36 -7.25
CA VAL A 138 2.90 21.41 -7.23
C VAL A 138 2.05 21.21 -5.98
N THR A 139 1.75 22.31 -5.31
CA THR A 139 0.91 22.31 -4.11
C THR A 139 -0.03 23.50 -4.15
N LEU A 140 -1.32 23.24 -3.92
CA LEU A 140 -2.38 24.22 -3.81
C LEU A 140 -2.54 24.63 -2.33
N ASN A 141 -3.06 25.84 -2.10
CA ASN A 141 -3.30 26.38 -0.76
C ASN A 141 -4.68 25.99 -0.21
N VAL A 142 -5.08 24.74 -0.43
CA VAL A 142 -6.34 24.18 0.08
C VAL A 142 -6.33 24.21 1.62
N PRO A 143 -7.33 24.84 2.26
CA PRO A 143 -7.43 24.87 3.71
C PRO A 143 -7.64 23.45 4.27
N LEU A 144 -7.09 23.19 5.45
CA LEU A 144 -7.38 21.96 6.20
C LEU A 144 -8.60 22.19 7.08
N PHE A 145 -9.59 21.30 6.98
CA PHE A 145 -10.72 21.20 7.91
C PHE A 145 -10.77 19.78 8.47
N ASP A 146 -10.53 19.63 9.77
CA ASP A 146 -10.74 18.38 10.50
C ASP A 146 -12.21 17.94 10.42
N GLN A 147 -12.49 16.63 10.44
CA GLN A 147 -13.88 16.16 10.53
C GLN A 147 -14.45 16.43 11.94
N GLU A 148 -15.66 16.99 12.00
CA GLU A 148 -16.35 17.30 13.26
C GLU A 148 -16.90 16.03 13.94
N LEU A 149 -17.26 15.01 13.14
CA LEU A 149 -17.77 13.71 13.59
C LEU A 149 -17.00 12.56 12.93
N ASP A 150 -17.04 11.38 13.57
CA ASP A 150 -16.29 10.18 13.16
C ASP A 150 -16.60 9.69 11.73
N THR A 151 -17.80 9.96 11.25
CA THR A 151 -18.30 9.53 9.93
C THR A 151 -18.30 10.64 8.88
N TRP A 152 -17.74 11.82 9.19
CA TRP A 152 -17.84 13.03 8.37
C TRP A 152 -16.62 13.34 7.50
N CYS A 153 -15.80 12.33 7.19
CA CYS A 153 -14.62 12.49 6.34
C CYS A 153 -14.96 13.04 4.93
N ALA A 154 -16.06 12.60 4.31
CA ALA A 154 -16.50 13.10 3.01
C ALA A 154 -17.00 14.56 3.06
N PRO A 155 -17.91 14.95 3.98
CA PRO A 155 -18.28 16.35 4.18
C PRO A 155 -17.11 17.27 4.48
N ALA A 156 -16.18 16.85 5.35
CA ALA A 156 -14.99 17.62 5.70
C ALA A 156 -14.06 17.80 4.49
N SER A 157 -13.81 16.74 3.72
CA SER A 157 -12.97 16.82 2.51
C SER A 157 -13.59 17.70 1.43
N ALA A 158 -14.91 17.59 1.21
CA ALA A 158 -15.61 18.46 0.29
C ALA A 158 -15.61 19.93 0.77
N GLN A 159 -15.68 20.18 2.08
CA GLN A 159 -15.54 21.51 2.63
C GLN A 159 -14.19 22.15 2.27
N MET A 160 -13.10 21.39 2.32
CA MET A 160 -11.78 21.88 1.95
C MET A 160 -11.71 22.31 0.48
N VAL A 161 -12.18 21.46 -0.42
CA VAL A 161 -12.19 21.72 -1.87
C VAL A 161 -13.11 22.90 -2.20
N LEU A 162 -14.36 22.88 -1.73
CA LEU A 162 -15.29 23.99 -1.97
C LEU A 162 -14.78 25.32 -1.41
N ASN A 163 -14.16 25.32 -0.23
CA ASN A 163 -13.63 26.55 0.36
C ASN A 163 -12.48 27.13 -0.47
N TYR A 164 -11.65 26.26 -1.08
CA TYR A 164 -10.59 26.67 -1.99
C TYR A 164 -11.15 27.49 -3.17
N ASP A 165 -12.26 27.04 -3.74
CA ASP A 165 -12.95 27.69 -4.87
C ASP A 165 -13.86 28.86 -4.43
N GLY A 166 -13.81 29.24 -3.14
CA GLY A 166 -14.57 30.35 -2.58
C GLY A 166 -16.00 30.02 -2.17
N TYR A 167 -16.40 28.75 -2.23
CA TYR A 167 -17.69 28.26 -1.76
C TYR A 167 -17.62 27.88 -0.27
N VAL A 168 -18.17 28.73 0.59
CA VAL A 168 -18.10 28.57 2.04
C VAL A 168 -19.36 27.91 2.58
N TYR A 169 -19.24 26.62 2.94
CA TYR A 169 -20.29 25.84 3.60
C TYR A 169 -19.77 25.18 4.88
N THR A 170 -20.67 24.86 5.81
CA THR A 170 -20.34 24.05 6.99
C THR A 170 -20.41 22.57 6.68
N GLN A 171 -19.71 21.72 7.45
CA GLN A 171 -19.80 20.26 7.28
C GLN A 171 -21.23 19.77 7.45
N GLY A 172 -22.02 20.36 8.35
CA GLY A 172 -23.44 20.01 8.50
C GLY A 172 -24.30 20.33 7.26
N GLN A 173 -24.03 21.43 6.56
CA GLN A 173 -24.73 21.74 5.30
C GLN A 173 -24.37 20.74 4.20
N ILE A 174 -23.07 20.43 4.08
CA ILE A 174 -22.57 19.48 3.09
C ILE A 174 -23.06 18.07 3.40
N ALA A 175 -23.02 17.65 4.67
CA ALA A 175 -23.49 16.36 5.14
C ALA A 175 -25.00 16.17 4.89
N ALA A 176 -25.79 17.22 5.05
CA ALA A 176 -27.22 17.18 4.73
C ALA A 176 -27.46 16.96 3.23
N ALA A 177 -26.72 17.67 2.36
CA ALA A 177 -26.82 17.51 0.91
C ALA A 177 -26.27 16.16 0.42
N MET A 178 -25.23 15.65 1.07
CA MET A 178 -24.66 14.31 0.81
C MET A 178 -25.50 13.18 1.40
N GLU A 179 -26.59 13.47 2.13
CA GLU A 179 -27.37 12.48 2.88
C GLU A 179 -26.48 11.60 3.80
N THR A 180 -25.47 12.20 4.44
CA THR A 180 -24.51 11.48 5.29
C THR A 180 -25.23 10.85 6.49
N ASP A 181 -25.07 9.54 6.61
CA ASP A 181 -25.60 8.78 7.73
C ASP A 181 -24.63 8.89 8.93
N PRO A 182 -25.13 9.16 10.15
CA PRO A 182 -24.27 9.39 11.32
C PRO A 182 -23.51 8.13 11.74
N ASP A 183 -24.01 6.93 11.43
CA ASP A 183 -23.44 5.66 11.87
C ASP A 183 -22.56 5.01 10.79
N THR A 184 -22.83 5.30 9.51
CA THR A 184 -22.18 4.64 8.36
C THR A 184 -21.45 5.58 7.40
N GLY A 185 -21.62 6.90 7.55
CA GLY A 185 -20.98 7.91 6.71
C GLY A 185 -21.71 8.16 5.39
N THR A 186 -21.00 8.73 4.43
CA THR A 186 -21.55 9.09 3.13
C THR A 186 -21.37 7.96 2.13
N GLU A 187 -22.47 7.56 1.47
CA GLU A 187 -22.35 6.64 0.33
C GLU A 187 -21.56 7.30 -0.80
N ILE A 188 -20.61 6.58 -1.40
CA ILE A 188 -19.72 7.10 -2.46
C ILE A 188 -20.50 7.80 -3.59
N ALA A 189 -21.67 7.28 -3.97
CA ALA A 189 -22.50 7.84 -5.02
C ALA A 189 -23.13 9.20 -4.66
N LYS A 190 -23.25 9.51 -3.36
CA LYS A 190 -23.86 10.74 -2.84
C LYS A 190 -22.86 11.89 -2.69
N ILE A 191 -21.56 11.60 -2.70
CA ILE A 191 -20.51 12.62 -2.59
C ILE A 191 -20.63 13.66 -3.72
N PRO A 192 -20.55 13.29 -5.02
CA PRO A 192 -20.65 14.28 -6.10
C PRO A 192 -22.02 14.98 -6.12
N THR A 193 -23.12 14.24 -5.98
CA THR A 193 -24.46 14.84 -6.00
C THR A 193 -24.69 15.78 -4.83
N GLY A 194 -24.11 15.51 -3.67
CA GLY A 194 -24.19 16.39 -2.51
C GLY A 194 -23.36 17.67 -2.66
N ILE A 195 -22.22 17.62 -3.36
CA ILE A 195 -21.44 18.79 -3.75
C ILE A 195 -22.23 19.68 -4.72
N GLU A 196 -22.85 19.08 -5.73
CA GLU A 196 -23.72 19.79 -6.67
C GLU A 196 -24.95 20.38 -5.94
N GLU A 197 -25.58 19.62 -5.06
CA GLU A 197 -26.77 20.07 -4.33
C GLU A 197 -26.46 21.23 -3.38
N VAL A 198 -25.40 21.14 -2.58
CA VAL A 198 -25.05 22.20 -1.60
C VAL A 198 -24.65 23.51 -2.30
N THR A 199 -24.06 23.41 -3.50
CA THR A 199 -23.70 24.56 -4.33
C THR A 199 -24.85 25.05 -5.21
N ASN A 200 -26.03 24.41 -5.15
CA ASN A 200 -27.16 24.68 -6.04
C ASN A 200 -26.75 24.59 -7.53
N ASN A 201 -25.99 23.54 -7.87
CA ASN A 201 -25.44 23.22 -9.20
C ASN A 201 -24.59 24.36 -9.79
N GLN A 202 -23.86 25.09 -8.94
CA GLN A 202 -22.84 26.05 -9.39
C GLN A 202 -21.48 25.40 -9.62
N VAL A 203 -21.31 24.19 -9.06
CA VAL A 203 -20.14 23.35 -9.19
C VAL A 203 -20.61 22.01 -9.74
N ASP A 204 -19.94 21.51 -10.77
CA ASP A 204 -20.14 20.18 -11.34
C ASP A 204 -19.25 19.18 -10.60
N SER A 205 -19.77 18.00 -10.28
CA SER A 205 -18.98 16.99 -9.58
C SER A 205 -19.31 15.57 -10.03
N TRP A 206 -18.29 14.74 -10.21
CA TRP A 206 -18.49 13.34 -10.58
C TRP A 206 -17.40 12.43 -10.03
N ASN A 207 -17.74 11.15 -9.90
CA ASN A 207 -16.79 10.12 -9.51
C ASN A 207 -16.11 9.53 -10.74
N ASP A 208 -14.78 9.54 -10.76
CA ASP A 208 -13.99 8.83 -11.74
C ASP A 208 -13.41 7.53 -11.17
N ASN A 209 -13.62 6.43 -11.91
CA ASN A 209 -13.13 5.10 -11.57
C ASN A 209 -11.85 4.72 -12.35
N TRP A 210 -11.43 5.54 -13.32
CA TRP A 210 -10.32 5.26 -14.23
C TRP A 210 -9.37 6.45 -14.34
N TRP A 211 -8.80 6.81 -13.21
CA TRP A 211 -7.83 7.90 -13.10
C TRP A 211 -6.39 7.41 -13.23
N TRP A 212 -5.62 8.11 -14.06
CA TRP A 212 -4.20 7.94 -14.25
C TRP A 212 -3.43 9.09 -13.62
N TRP A 213 -2.11 8.93 -13.46
CA TRP A 213 -1.27 9.96 -12.88
C TRP A 213 -1.39 11.29 -13.62
N SER A 214 -1.47 11.27 -14.96
CA SER A 214 -1.65 12.47 -15.77
C SER A 214 -2.93 13.21 -15.41
N ASP A 215 -4.03 12.49 -15.22
CA ASP A 215 -5.32 13.12 -14.93
C ASP A 215 -5.24 13.83 -13.57
N LEU A 216 -4.64 13.20 -12.57
CA LEU A 216 -4.45 13.82 -11.25
C LEU A 216 -3.53 15.05 -11.29
N THR A 217 -2.47 15.00 -12.08
CA THR A 217 -1.54 16.13 -12.21
C THR A 217 -2.17 17.27 -13.00
N ASP A 218 -2.94 16.96 -14.04
CA ASP A 218 -3.66 17.94 -14.86
C ASP A 218 -4.68 18.70 -14.00
N GLU A 219 -5.45 18.01 -13.14
CA GLU A 219 -6.36 18.68 -12.20
C GLU A 219 -5.64 19.65 -11.26
N ILE A 220 -4.53 19.22 -10.66
CA ILE A 220 -3.76 20.08 -9.75
C ILE A 220 -3.08 21.24 -10.49
N ASP A 221 -2.59 21.01 -11.70
CA ASP A 221 -1.95 22.05 -12.53
C ASP A 221 -2.98 23.09 -13.02
N ASP A 222 -4.25 22.68 -13.19
CA ASP A 222 -5.40 23.53 -13.54
C ASP A 222 -6.09 24.16 -12.32
N ASP A 223 -5.47 24.09 -11.14
CA ASP A 223 -5.96 24.69 -9.88
C ASP A 223 -7.23 24.02 -9.31
N HIS A 224 -7.49 22.75 -9.64
CA HIS A 224 -8.63 21.98 -9.16
C HIS A 224 -8.21 20.91 -8.14
N PRO A 225 -8.35 21.17 -6.82
CA PRO A 225 -8.20 20.11 -5.84
C PRO A 225 -9.38 19.14 -5.91
N PHE A 226 -9.13 17.86 -5.65
CA PHE A 226 -10.13 16.80 -5.78
C PHE A 226 -10.12 15.87 -4.57
N LEU A 227 -11.09 14.97 -4.47
CA LEU A 227 -11.16 14.01 -3.36
C LEU A 227 -10.62 12.65 -3.79
N THR A 228 -9.90 11.98 -2.89
CA THR A 228 -9.68 10.52 -2.95
C THR A 228 -10.69 9.83 -2.06
N ILE A 229 -11.25 8.71 -2.52
CA ILE A 229 -12.27 7.95 -1.80
C ILE A 229 -11.90 6.47 -1.73
N SER A 230 -11.77 5.98 -0.51
CA SER A 230 -11.69 4.56 -0.16
C SER A 230 -13.02 4.06 0.39
N LEU A 231 -13.11 2.76 0.72
CA LEU A 231 -14.32 2.16 1.30
C LEU A 231 -14.78 2.81 2.60
N THR A 232 -13.88 3.41 3.37
CA THR A 232 -14.16 3.89 4.73
C THR A 232 -13.72 5.32 4.96
N HIS A 233 -13.13 5.99 3.95
CA HIS A 233 -12.50 7.28 4.16
C HIS A 233 -12.42 8.11 2.89
N ALA A 234 -12.59 9.42 3.04
CA ALA A 234 -12.42 10.41 1.98
C ALA A 234 -11.42 11.49 2.45
N ARG A 235 -10.58 11.95 1.52
CA ARG A 235 -9.51 12.92 1.79
C ARG A 235 -9.39 13.91 0.65
N ALA A 236 -8.97 15.15 0.91
CA ALA A 236 -8.73 16.14 -0.14
C ALA A 236 -7.28 16.07 -0.65
N VAL A 237 -7.11 15.97 -1.95
CA VAL A 237 -5.82 16.07 -2.63
C VAL A 237 -5.57 17.52 -3.02
N ARG A 238 -4.40 18.01 -2.64
CA ARG A 238 -4.01 19.42 -2.78
C ARG A 238 -2.64 19.60 -3.42
N GLY A 239 -2.14 18.57 -4.08
CA GLY A 239 -0.81 18.63 -4.68
C GLY A 239 -0.27 17.28 -5.07
N TYR A 240 0.84 17.32 -5.77
CA TYR A 240 1.60 16.14 -6.15
C TYR A 240 3.10 16.43 -6.12
N LYS A 241 3.89 15.36 -6.03
CA LYS A 241 5.31 15.38 -6.37
C LYS A 241 5.70 14.12 -7.10
N GLU A 242 6.54 14.27 -8.10
CA GLU A 242 7.19 13.16 -8.79
C GLU A 242 8.70 13.41 -8.95
N ASP A 243 9.47 12.34 -8.83
CA ASP A 243 10.86 12.35 -9.22
C ASP A 243 10.95 12.13 -10.74
N THR A 244 11.47 13.13 -11.46
CA THR A 244 11.57 13.08 -12.94
C THR A 244 12.61 12.09 -13.44
N LEU A 245 13.51 11.60 -12.57
CA LEU A 245 14.47 10.54 -12.89
C LEU A 245 13.94 9.17 -12.46
N LEU A 246 13.29 9.09 -11.31
CA LEU A 246 12.66 7.88 -10.79
C LEU A 246 11.15 7.97 -11.01
N PHE A 247 10.68 7.70 -12.24
CA PHE A 247 9.28 7.84 -12.65
C PHE A 247 8.25 7.02 -11.83
N TRP A 248 8.71 6.18 -10.89
CA TRP A 248 7.91 5.42 -9.93
C TRP A 248 7.83 6.05 -8.53
N GLU A 249 8.58 7.12 -8.25
CA GLU A 249 8.42 7.93 -7.04
C GLU A 249 7.36 9.00 -7.30
N LYS A 250 6.09 8.63 -7.11
CA LYS A 250 4.93 9.51 -7.27
C LYS A 250 4.17 9.61 -5.96
N TYR A 251 3.84 10.82 -5.56
CA TYR A 251 3.15 11.08 -4.30
C TYR A 251 2.08 12.14 -4.47
N LEU A 252 0.97 11.96 -3.76
CA LEU A 252 -0.08 12.95 -3.59
C LEU A 252 0.12 13.69 -2.27
N TYR A 253 -0.19 14.97 -2.26
CA TYR A 253 -0.21 15.79 -1.06
C TYR A 253 -1.63 15.87 -0.54
N ILE A 254 -1.85 15.40 0.68
CA ILE A 254 -3.17 15.13 1.23
C ILE A 254 -3.44 16.09 2.37
N ASN A 255 -4.63 16.68 2.37
CA ASN A 255 -5.31 17.11 3.59
C ASN A 255 -6.28 15.99 3.99
N ASP A 256 -5.97 15.34 5.09
CA ASP A 256 -6.77 14.27 5.67
C ASP A 256 -7.66 14.88 6.76
N PRO A 257 -8.99 14.75 6.70
CA PRO A 257 -9.85 15.27 7.76
C PRO A 257 -9.72 14.47 9.06
N TRP A 258 -9.16 13.25 9.03
CA TRP A 258 -8.88 12.44 10.20
C TRP A 258 -7.51 12.79 10.81
N PRO A 259 -7.36 12.79 12.15
CA PRO A 259 -8.35 12.44 13.20
C PRO A 259 -9.44 13.50 13.44
N VAL A 260 -10.56 13.07 14.03
CA VAL A 260 -11.68 13.96 14.43
C VAL A 260 -11.16 15.10 15.31
N ASN A 261 -11.50 16.35 14.98
CA ASN A 261 -11.03 17.56 15.67
C ASN A 261 -9.52 17.87 15.56
N GLU A 262 -8.81 17.23 14.62
CA GLU A 262 -7.36 17.42 14.44
C GLU A 262 -6.97 17.55 12.96
N GLY A 263 -7.39 16.59 12.12
CA GLY A 263 -6.92 16.47 10.74
C GLY A 263 -5.42 16.17 10.64
N ASP A 264 -4.94 15.91 9.43
CA ASP A 264 -3.51 15.74 9.15
C ASP A 264 -3.15 16.20 7.73
N VAL A 265 -1.87 16.52 7.51
CA VAL A 265 -1.34 16.92 6.21
C VAL A 265 -0.07 16.14 5.90
N TYR A 266 -0.12 15.27 4.89
CA TYR A 266 0.99 14.38 4.59
C TYR A 266 1.13 14.05 3.11
N TRP A 267 2.29 13.48 2.76
CA TRP A 267 2.54 12.92 1.44
C TRP A 267 2.25 11.42 1.46
N THR A 268 1.36 10.95 0.60
CA THR A 268 1.11 9.52 0.38
C THR A 268 1.64 9.06 -0.97
N ASN A 269 2.07 7.81 -1.07
CA ASN A 269 2.55 7.27 -2.34
C ASN A 269 1.36 6.94 -3.25
N TYR A 270 1.40 7.44 -4.49
CA TYR A 270 0.33 7.27 -5.47
C TYR A 270 -0.03 5.79 -5.71
N TYR A 271 0.97 4.92 -5.78
CA TYR A 271 0.73 3.49 -6.06
C TYR A 271 0.13 2.76 -4.87
N SER A 272 0.46 3.15 -3.62
CA SER A 272 -0.23 2.59 -2.45
C SER A 272 -1.65 3.10 -2.30
N ASP A 273 -1.89 4.38 -2.63
CA ASP A 273 -3.23 4.98 -2.60
C ASP A 273 -4.14 4.34 -3.66
N GLN A 274 -3.65 4.13 -4.90
CA GLN A 274 -4.39 3.39 -5.94
C GLN A 274 -4.82 1.98 -5.54
N MET A 275 -4.16 1.36 -4.55
CA MET A 275 -4.55 0.05 -4.07
C MET A 275 -5.72 0.09 -3.08
N LEU A 276 -5.94 1.23 -2.42
CA LEU A 276 -6.90 1.41 -1.33
C LEU A 276 -8.11 2.25 -1.76
N ASP A 277 -7.87 3.24 -2.61
CA ASP A 277 -8.91 4.13 -3.13
C ASP A 277 -9.65 3.45 -4.28
N GLN A 278 -10.98 3.53 -4.21
CA GLN A 278 -11.86 2.99 -5.25
C GLN A 278 -12.07 4.00 -6.36
N LYS A 279 -12.11 5.30 -6.01
CA LYS A 279 -12.50 6.39 -6.90
C LYS A 279 -11.83 7.69 -6.48
N ILE A 280 -11.80 8.64 -7.40
CA ILE A 280 -11.66 10.06 -7.08
C ILE A 280 -12.97 10.78 -7.34
N THR A 281 -13.24 11.87 -6.63
CA THR A 281 -14.30 12.82 -7.00
C THR A 281 -13.67 14.09 -7.51
N LEU A 282 -13.97 14.41 -8.77
CA LEU A 282 -13.60 15.67 -9.42
C LEU A 282 -14.66 16.74 -9.10
N VAL A 283 -14.23 18.00 -9.00
CA VAL A 283 -15.04 19.15 -8.57
C VAL A 283 -14.63 20.36 -9.43
N HIS A 284 -15.55 20.91 -10.21
CA HIS A 284 -15.29 21.94 -11.23
C HIS A 284 -16.35 23.05 -11.25
#